data_AF-A0A7C3HW16-F1
#
_entry.id   AF-A0A7C3HW16-F1
#
_cell.length_a   1.000
_cell.length_b   1.000
_cell.length_c   1.000
_cell.angle_alpha   90.00
_cell.angle_beta   90.00
_cell.angle_gamma   90.00
#
_symmetry.space_group_name_H-M   'P 1'
#
loop_
_entity.id
_entity.type
_entity.pdbx_description
1 polymer ?
#
loop_
_entity_poly.entity_id
_entity_poly.type
_entity_poly.pdbx_seq_one_letter_code
_entity_poly.pdbx_strand_id
1 'polypeptide(L)'
;ADERRLHLHHEEHRPAPRPERAQHRDLASPRRRGRVERDGDGGAGDRHDEPRDPPEHALRRPDQVEQLRDDLRGPDRLRLAEDPAFYIPKWSSDILRELRSTLERMGYTPAQVERRIVAMESAFEDASVAGYECLVGAMTNDPKDRHVLAAAVRCGAHAIITHNVKHFRPETAKPYDLDILTPDDFLVHQFHFNNELLREKLAAQAAARKVSLDALLDRLQRFAPNCVRLLR
;
A
#
# COMPACT_ATOMS: atom_id res chain seq x y z
N ALA A 1 -7.71 -61.27 10.55
CA ALA A 1 -7.90 -60.34 9.44
C ALA A 1 -7.28 -59.02 9.90
N ASP A 2 -5.96 -58.94 9.81
CA ASP A 2 -5.19 -58.33 8.71
C ASP A 2 -4.98 -56.83 8.98
N GLU A 3 -3.88 -56.55 9.66
CA GLU A 3 -3.31 -55.24 9.93
C GLU A 3 -2.64 -54.73 8.65
N ARG A 4 -3.09 -53.59 8.12
CA ARG A 4 -2.33 -52.84 7.11
C ARG A 4 -2.08 -51.42 7.56
N ARG A 5 -0.95 -51.24 8.23
CA ARG A 5 -0.20 -49.98 8.38
C ARG A 5 0.20 -49.47 6.99
N LEU A 6 -0.34 -48.33 6.57
CA LEU A 6 0.24 -47.52 5.50
C LEU A 6 1.11 -46.44 6.12
N HIS A 7 2.42 -46.59 5.93
CA HIS A 7 3.42 -45.57 6.19
C HIS A 7 3.24 -44.43 5.20
N LEU A 8 3.00 -43.21 5.69
CA LEU A 8 3.17 -41.98 4.91
C LEU A 8 4.47 -41.33 5.38
N HIS A 9 5.48 -41.38 4.51
CA HIS A 9 6.73 -40.65 4.65
C HIS A 9 6.44 -39.15 4.69
N HIS A 10 6.87 -38.49 5.76
CA HIS A 10 6.97 -37.04 5.84
C HIS A 10 8.30 -36.66 5.19
N GLU A 11 8.27 -36.24 3.91
CA GLU A 11 9.40 -35.51 3.33
C GLU A 11 9.31 -34.06 3.80
N GLU A 12 10.22 -33.67 4.69
CA GLU A 12 10.46 -32.27 5.05
C GLU A 12 10.91 -31.49 3.81
N HIS A 13 10.01 -30.70 3.23
CA HIS A 13 10.34 -29.74 2.19
C HIS A 13 11.11 -28.57 2.81
N ARG A 14 12.45 -28.66 2.75
CA ARG A 14 13.36 -27.56 3.10
C ARG A 14 13.17 -26.43 2.08
N PRO A 15 12.86 -25.19 2.48
CA PRO A 15 12.70 -24.10 1.53
C PRO A 15 14.05 -23.77 0.86
N ALA A 16 14.01 -23.57 -0.46
CA ALA A 16 15.17 -23.18 -1.26
C ALA A 16 15.72 -21.81 -0.82
N PRO A 17 17.06 -21.60 -0.84
CA PRO A 17 17.64 -20.31 -0.49
C PRO A 17 17.24 -19.23 -1.49
N ARG A 18 16.92 -18.03 -0.97
CA ARG A 18 16.58 -16.83 -1.75
C ARG A 18 17.76 -16.44 -2.67
N PRO A 19 17.52 -16.06 -3.94
CA PRO A 19 18.61 -15.57 -4.79
C PRO A 19 19.12 -14.22 -4.28
N GLU A 20 20.44 -14.10 -4.17
CA GLU A 20 21.15 -12.86 -3.84
C GLU A 20 20.79 -11.75 -4.84
N ARG A 21 20.58 -10.53 -4.31
CA ARG A 21 20.39 -9.33 -5.10
C ARG A 21 21.58 -9.15 -6.04
N ALA A 22 21.34 -9.21 -7.34
CA ALA A 22 22.33 -8.88 -8.35
C ALA A 22 22.86 -7.45 -8.10
N GLN A 23 24.14 -7.38 -7.74
CA GLN A 23 24.88 -6.14 -7.63
C GLN A 23 24.85 -5.43 -9.00
N HIS A 24 24.36 -4.20 -9.02
CA HIS A 24 24.39 -3.34 -10.19
C HIS A 24 25.85 -3.20 -10.67
N ARG A 25 26.16 -3.81 -11.82
CA ARG A 25 27.42 -3.59 -12.53
C ARG A 25 27.41 -2.20 -13.15
N ASP A 26 28.41 -1.42 -12.76
CA ASP A 26 28.83 -0.16 -13.39
C ASP A 26 28.90 -0.28 -14.91
N LEU A 27 28.14 0.56 -15.61
CA LEU A 27 28.43 0.92 -16.99
C LEU A 27 29.19 2.25 -17.01
N ALA A 28 30.50 2.14 -16.80
CA ALA A 28 31.43 3.19 -17.20
C ALA A 28 31.44 3.30 -18.75
N SER A 29 31.36 4.53 -19.26
CA SER A 29 31.73 4.87 -20.63
C SER A 29 32.73 6.03 -20.65
N PRO A 30 33.63 6.08 -21.66
CA PRO A 30 34.98 6.58 -21.45
C PRO A 30 35.16 8.08 -21.70
N ARG A 31 36.18 8.60 -21.01
CA ARG A 31 36.70 9.97 -20.99
C ARG A 31 36.95 10.56 -22.37
N ARG A 32 36.69 11.87 -22.52
CA ARG A 32 37.50 12.77 -23.34
C ARG A 32 38.03 13.94 -22.50
N ARG A 33 39.35 14.13 -22.58
CA ARG A 33 40.14 15.21 -21.96
C ARG A 33 39.81 16.56 -22.60
N GLY A 34 39.76 17.60 -21.77
CA GLY A 34 39.84 19.00 -22.16
C GLY A 34 40.30 19.83 -20.97
N ARG A 35 41.59 20.13 -20.93
CA ARG A 35 42.32 20.93 -19.93
C ARG A 35 42.14 22.42 -20.27
N VAL A 36 41.70 23.26 -19.32
CA VAL A 36 42.20 24.64 -19.16
C VAL A 36 42.09 25.04 -17.69
N GLU A 37 43.20 25.57 -17.18
CA GLU A 37 43.46 26.07 -15.83
C GLU A 37 42.69 27.37 -15.52
N ARG A 38 42.41 27.64 -14.24
CA ARG A 38 42.59 28.96 -13.62
C ARG A 38 42.48 28.90 -12.09
N ASP A 39 43.39 29.65 -11.49
CA ASP A 39 43.72 29.78 -10.07
C ASP A 39 42.62 30.41 -9.21
N GLY A 40 42.63 30.09 -7.91
CA GLY A 40 41.78 30.75 -6.90
C GLY A 40 41.91 30.12 -5.52
N ASP A 41 42.86 30.63 -4.75
CA ASP A 41 43.16 30.39 -3.33
C ASP A 41 41.97 30.59 -2.37
N GLY A 42 41.98 29.89 -1.23
CA GLY A 42 41.07 30.13 -0.10
C GLY A 42 40.58 28.89 0.64
N GLY A 43 41.38 28.37 1.58
CA GLY A 43 41.02 27.24 2.45
C GLY A 43 40.03 27.60 3.58
N ALA A 44 39.28 26.60 4.03
CA ALA A 44 38.91 26.36 5.44
C ALA A 44 38.00 25.12 5.58
N GLY A 45 38.36 24.24 6.53
CA GLY A 45 37.36 23.54 7.34
C GLY A 45 36.87 22.18 6.86
N ASP A 46 37.67 21.16 7.13
CA ASP A 46 37.31 19.74 7.17
C ASP A 46 36.15 19.50 8.16
N ARG A 47 34.99 19.05 7.66
CA ARG A 47 33.92 18.39 8.42
C ARG A 47 33.21 17.40 7.51
N HIS A 48 33.63 16.14 7.61
CA HIS A 48 32.85 14.98 7.18
C HIS A 48 31.47 15.02 7.86
N ASP A 49 30.42 15.29 7.09
CA ASP A 49 29.03 15.06 7.52
C ASP A 49 28.61 13.74 6.85
N GLU A 50 28.66 12.65 7.60
CA GLU A 50 28.05 11.39 7.20
C GLU A 50 26.53 11.60 7.02
N PRO A 51 25.89 10.97 6.01
CA PRO A 51 24.44 11.01 5.92
C PRO A 51 23.85 10.25 7.10
N ARG A 52 23.31 10.98 8.09
CA ARG A 52 22.48 10.42 9.14
C ARG A 52 21.30 9.70 8.50
N ASP A 53 21.20 8.40 8.71
CA ASP A 53 19.97 7.65 8.49
C ASP A 53 18.80 8.36 9.20
N PRO A 54 17.65 8.57 8.54
CA PRO A 54 16.47 9.07 9.22
C PRO A 54 16.00 8.02 10.24
N PRO A 55 15.53 8.43 11.43
CA PRO A 55 15.18 7.49 12.48
C PRO A 55 13.96 6.65 12.08
N GLU A 56 14.09 5.33 12.20
CA GLU A 56 12.96 4.40 12.29
C GLU A 56 12.03 4.89 13.43
N HIS A 57 10.74 4.98 13.13
CA HIS A 57 9.65 5.45 14.01
C HIS A 57 9.46 6.97 14.14
N ALA A 58 9.13 7.64 13.03
CA ALA A 58 8.37 8.89 13.09
C ALA A 58 6.91 8.60 13.51
N LEU A 59 6.71 8.39 14.82
CA LEU A 59 5.40 8.42 15.46
C LEU A 59 4.69 9.72 15.04
N ARG A 60 3.54 9.56 14.39
CA ARG A 60 2.68 10.69 14.00
C ARG A 60 2.36 11.56 15.21
N ARG A 61 2.29 12.87 15.02
CA ARG A 61 1.79 13.75 16.06
C ARG A 61 0.30 13.45 16.32
N PRO A 62 -0.15 13.32 17.59
CA PRO A 62 -1.52 12.90 17.93
C PRO A 62 -2.62 13.77 17.29
N ASP A 63 -2.36 15.07 17.14
CA ASP A 63 -3.25 16.08 16.55
C ASP A 63 -3.52 15.84 15.05
N GLN A 64 -2.53 15.36 14.31
CA GLN A 64 -2.68 15.04 12.89
C GLN A 64 -3.51 13.77 12.67
N VAL A 65 -3.41 12.80 13.58
CA VAL A 65 -4.24 11.58 13.56
C VAL A 65 -5.70 11.92 13.93
N GLU A 66 -5.92 12.82 14.88
CA GLU A 66 -7.26 13.26 15.30
C GLU A 66 -7.99 14.03 14.17
N GLN A 67 -7.30 14.95 13.48
CA GLN A 67 -7.86 15.67 12.34
C GLN A 67 -8.21 14.72 11.17
N LEU A 68 -7.36 13.72 10.93
CA LEU A 68 -7.59 12.69 9.91
C LEU A 68 -8.80 11.80 10.23
N ARG A 69 -9.05 11.53 11.53
CA ARG A 69 -10.19 10.74 12.02
C ARG A 69 -11.54 11.42 11.77
N ASP A 70 -11.60 12.75 11.83
CA ASP A 70 -12.83 13.51 11.65
C ASP A 70 -13.17 13.77 10.17
N ASP A 71 -12.15 13.96 9.33
CA ASP A 71 -12.34 14.26 7.90
C ASP A 71 -12.59 13.00 7.04
N LEU A 72 -12.19 11.80 7.51
CA LEU A 72 -12.38 10.52 6.81
C LEU A 72 -13.64 9.73 7.21
N ARG A 73 -14.77 10.39 7.44
CA ARG A 73 -16.05 9.72 7.79
C ARG A 73 -16.52 8.64 6.78
N GLY A 74 -15.88 8.51 5.61
CA GLY A 74 -15.67 7.24 4.91
C GLY A 74 -14.34 7.28 4.15
N PRO A 75 -13.63 6.18 3.84
CA PRO A 75 -13.99 4.75 3.86
C PRO A 75 -13.33 3.95 5.00
N ASP A 76 -14.04 2.93 5.48
CA ASP A 76 -13.72 2.01 6.60
C ASP A 76 -12.31 1.39 6.60
N ARG A 77 -11.58 1.49 5.48
CA ARG A 77 -10.28 0.85 5.29
C ARG A 77 -9.13 1.70 5.82
N LEU A 78 -9.21 3.04 5.71
CA LEU A 78 -8.08 3.91 6.08
C LEU A 78 -7.73 3.84 7.58
N ARG A 79 -8.70 3.52 8.45
CA ARG A 79 -8.44 3.28 9.88
C ARG A 79 -7.59 2.06 10.15
N LEU A 80 -7.65 1.03 9.30
CA LEU A 80 -6.80 -0.15 9.43
C LEU A 80 -5.33 0.16 9.07
N ALA A 81 -5.09 1.26 8.36
CA ALA A 81 -3.74 1.75 8.09
C ALA A 81 -3.21 2.70 9.18
N GLU A 82 -4.04 3.20 10.09
CA GLU A 82 -3.57 3.96 11.26
C GLU A 82 -2.79 3.05 12.22
N ASP A 83 -1.84 3.63 12.97
CA ASP A 83 -1.04 2.88 13.94
C ASP A 83 -1.91 2.25 15.06
N PRO A 84 -1.66 0.99 15.48
CA PRO A 84 -0.80 0.00 14.82
C PRO A 84 -1.38 -0.45 13.48
N ALA A 85 -0.60 -0.34 12.41
CA ALA A 85 -1.10 -0.47 11.04
C ALA A 85 -1.12 -1.91 10.52
N PHE A 86 -2.20 -2.31 9.85
CA PHE A 86 -2.26 -3.55 9.07
C PHE A 86 -1.55 -3.43 7.72
N TYR A 87 -1.52 -2.22 7.16
CA TYR A 87 -0.98 -1.97 5.83
C TYR A 87 -0.58 -0.50 5.67
N ILE A 88 0.27 -0.25 4.67
CA ILE A 88 0.62 1.10 4.22
C ILE A 88 -0.08 1.33 2.88
N PRO A 89 -1.03 2.26 2.78
CA PRO A 89 -1.67 2.55 1.50
C PRO A 89 -0.67 3.18 0.54
N LYS A 90 -0.87 2.95 -0.76
CA LYS A 90 -0.13 3.58 -1.84
C LYS A 90 -1.11 4.13 -2.89
N TRP A 91 -0.90 5.35 -3.35
CA TRP A 91 -1.68 5.98 -4.42
C TRP A 91 -0.78 6.84 -5.30
N SER A 92 -1.08 6.86 -6.60
CA SER A 92 -0.49 7.79 -7.55
C SER A 92 -1.33 9.05 -7.72
N SER A 93 -0.75 10.07 -8.35
CA SER A 93 -1.47 11.29 -8.73
C SER A 93 -2.66 11.00 -9.65
N ASP A 94 -2.56 10.01 -10.54
CA ASP A 94 -3.67 9.58 -11.40
C ASP A 94 -4.81 8.95 -10.59
N ILE A 95 -4.50 8.09 -9.61
CA ILE A 95 -5.51 7.50 -8.71
C ILE A 95 -6.27 8.59 -7.94
N LEU A 96 -5.56 9.59 -7.42
CA LEU A 96 -6.19 10.71 -6.72
C LEU A 96 -7.06 11.56 -7.65
N ARG A 97 -6.64 11.73 -8.92
CA ARG A 97 -7.44 12.45 -9.94
C ARG A 97 -8.72 11.68 -10.28
N GLU A 98 -8.66 10.37 -10.40
CA GLU A 98 -9.83 9.51 -10.62
C GLU A 98 -10.79 9.53 -9.42
N LEU A 99 -10.25 9.53 -8.20
CA LEU A 99 -11.03 9.68 -6.98
C LEU A 99 -11.76 11.02 -6.95
N ARG A 100 -11.07 12.12 -7.28
CA ARG A 100 -11.68 13.46 -7.39
C ARG A 100 -12.88 13.45 -8.34
N SER A 101 -12.70 12.99 -9.57
CA SER A 101 -13.79 12.90 -10.56
C SER A 101 -14.95 12.01 -10.09
N THR A 102 -14.64 10.92 -9.40
CA THR A 102 -15.65 10.02 -8.84
C THR A 102 -16.47 10.70 -7.75
N LEU A 103 -15.84 11.43 -6.83
CA LEU A 103 -16.52 12.15 -5.76
C LEU A 103 -17.42 13.28 -6.32
N GLU A 104 -16.93 14.02 -7.31
CA GLU A 104 -17.72 15.05 -8.00
C GLU A 104 -18.98 14.44 -8.65
N ARG A 105 -18.85 13.31 -9.35
CA ARG A 105 -19.99 12.59 -9.95
C ARG A 105 -20.96 12.04 -8.90
N MET A 106 -20.50 11.77 -7.69
CA MET A 106 -21.34 11.39 -6.54
C MET A 106 -22.04 12.58 -5.88
N GLY A 107 -21.86 13.80 -6.38
CA GLY A 107 -22.53 15.01 -5.90
C GLY A 107 -21.83 15.70 -4.73
N TYR A 108 -20.56 15.38 -4.46
CA TYR A 108 -19.77 16.09 -3.45
C TYR A 108 -19.43 17.50 -3.94
N THR A 109 -19.44 18.48 -3.03
CA THR A 109 -19.06 19.85 -3.38
C THR A 109 -17.55 19.95 -3.61
N PRO A 110 -17.05 20.90 -4.41
CA PRO A 110 -15.62 21.07 -4.64
C PRO A 110 -14.80 21.17 -3.35
N ALA A 111 -15.32 21.86 -2.33
CA ALA A 111 -14.68 21.98 -1.02
C ALA A 111 -14.60 20.64 -0.26
N GLN A 112 -15.63 19.79 -0.35
CA GLN A 112 -15.61 18.45 0.25
C GLN A 112 -14.62 17.53 -0.46
N VAL A 113 -14.57 17.60 -1.78
CA VAL A 113 -13.64 16.82 -2.60
C VAL A 113 -12.21 17.23 -2.27
N GLU A 114 -11.92 18.53 -2.29
CA GLU A 114 -10.59 19.06 -1.99
C GLU A 114 -10.12 18.67 -0.60
N ARG A 115 -10.96 18.89 0.41
CA ARG A 115 -10.67 18.47 1.79
C ARG A 115 -10.29 16.99 1.86
N ARG A 116 -10.99 16.13 1.14
CA ARG A 116 -10.74 14.68 1.16
C ARG A 116 -9.45 14.30 0.46
N ILE A 117 -9.12 14.93 -0.67
CA ILE A 117 -7.86 14.70 -1.38
C ILE A 117 -6.68 15.15 -0.52
N VAL A 118 -6.72 16.37 0.03
CA VAL A 118 -5.68 16.89 0.92
C VAL A 118 -5.50 16.01 2.16
N ALA A 119 -6.61 15.57 2.76
CA ALA A 119 -6.57 14.64 3.88
C ALA A 119 -5.87 13.33 3.49
N MET A 120 -6.18 12.75 2.33
CA MET A 120 -5.48 11.55 1.86
C MET A 120 -4.00 11.82 1.60
N GLU A 121 -3.63 12.87 0.86
CA GLU A 121 -2.24 13.19 0.57
C GLU A 121 -1.38 13.41 1.82
N SER A 122 -1.95 14.05 2.84
CA SER A 122 -1.27 14.28 4.12
C SER A 122 -1.38 13.12 5.11
N ALA A 123 -2.21 12.12 4.81
CA ALA A 123 -2.48 11.03 5.73
C ALA A 123 -1.27 10.12 5.95
N PHE A 124 -0.39 9.93 4.97
CA PHE A 124 0.72 8.99 5.05
C PHE A 124 1.89 9.53 4.20
N GLU A 125 3.01 9.86 4.85
CA GLU A 125 4.19 10.44 4.19
C GLU A 125 4.67 9.59 2.99
N ASP A 126 4.67 8.27 3.16
CA ASP A 126 5.13 7.34 2.12
C ASP A 126 4.03 6.84 1.17
N ALA A 127 2.81 7.37 1.22
CA ALA A 127 1.72 6.81 0.38
C ALA A 127 1.76 7.28 -1.08
N SER A 128 2.39 8.40 -1.38
CA SER A 128 2.45 8.92 -2.74
C SER A 128 3.45 8.16 -3.60
N VAL A 129 3.00 7.71 -4.78
CA VAL A 129 3.84 7.00 -5.76
C VAL A 129 4.10 7.88 -6.97
N ALA A 130 5.37 8.09 -7.30
CA ALA A 130 5.85 8.86 -8.45
C ALA A 130 6.78 8.03 -9.35
N GLY A 131 6.93 8.47 -10.61
CA GLY A 131 7.86 7.85 -11.57
C GLY A 131 7.39 6.49 -12.09
N TYR A 132 6.09 6.22 -12.07
CA TYR A 132 5.48 5.00 -12.60
C TYR A 132 5.09 5.15 -14.08
N GLU A 133 5.08 6.38 -14.60
CA GLU A 133 4.57 6.74 -15.91
C GLU A 133 5.30 5.99 -17.04
N CYS A 134 6.61 5.76 -16.89
CA CYS A 134 7.41 5.00 -17.84
C CYS A 134 7.05 3.51 -17.92
N LEU A 135 6.39 2.97 -16.89
CA LEU A 135 5.96 1.57 -16.83
C LEU A 135 4.57 1.37 -17.44
N VAL A 136 3.75 2.42 -17.57
CA VAL A 136 2.34 2.34 -18.01
C VAL A 136 2.20 1.63 -19.35
N GLY A 137 3.08 1.94 -20.32
CA GLY A 137 3.04 1.33 -21.65
C GLY A 137 3.37 -0.17 -21.66
N ALA A 138 4.08 -0.67 -20.65
CA ALA A 138 4.46 -2.07 -20.52
C ALA A 138 3.40 -2.92 -19.80
N MET A 139 2.42 -2.29 -19.15
CA MET A 139 1.39 -3.01 -18.40
C MET A 139 0.39 -3.67 -19.36
N THR A 140 0.16 -4.97 -19.15
CA THR A 140 -0.65 -5.83 -20.03
C THR A 140 -2.09 -6.01 -19.55
N ASN A 141 -2.49 -5.31 -18.48
CA ASN A 141 -3.84 -5.31 -17.95
C ASN A 141 -4.77 -4.36 -18.74
N ASP A 142 -6.00 -4.16 -18.25
CA ASP A 142 -6.97 -3.28 -18.93
C ASP A 142 -6.35 -1.91 -19.24
N PRO A 143 -6.44 -1.41 -20.50
CA PRO A 143 -5.81 -0.16 -20.90
C PRO A 143 -6.15 1.04 -20.03
N LYS A 144 -7.36 1.08 -19.44
CA LYS A 144 -7.80 2.18 -18.58
C LYS A 144 -7.22 2.12 -17.17
N ASP A 145 -6.70 0.98 -16.76
CA ASP A 145 -6.20 0.73 -15.40
C ASP A 145 -4.69 0.43 -15.35
N ARG A 146 -3.97 0.68 -16.46
CA ARG A 146 -2.52 0.45 -16.53
C ARG A 146 -1.73 1.30 -15.56
N HIS A 147 -2.17 2.52 -15.28
CA HIS A 147 -1.53 3.40 -14.30
C HIS A 147 -1.57 2.82 -12.89
N VAL A 148 -2.65 2.10 -12.53
CA VAL A 148 -2.77 1.45 -11.22
C VAL A 148 -1.75 0.33 -11.08
N LEU A 149 -1.65 -0.56 -12.08
CA LEU A 149 -0.68 -1.64 -12.06
C LEU A 149 0.76 -1.11 -12.11
N ALA A 150 1.03 -0.12 -12.97
CA ALA A 150 2.34 0.53 -13.05
C ALA A 150 2.76 1.17 -11.73
N ALA A 151 1.85 1.86 -11.04
CA ALA A 151 2.12 2.45 -9.73
C ALA A 151 2.42 1.36 -8.68
N ALA A 152 1.64 0.28 -8.65
CA ALA A 152 1.85 -0.84 -7.73
C ALA A 152 3.22 -1.51 -7.95
N VAL A 153 3.60 -1.74 -9.21
CA VAL A 153 4.93 -2.29 -9.56
C VAL A 153 6.03 -1.31 -9.17
N ARG A 154 5.87 -0.01 -9.46
CA ARG A 154 6.87 1.02 -9.18
C ARG A 154 7.19 1.12 -7.68
N CYS A 155 6.18 1.03 -6.82
CA CYS A 155 6.36 1.17 -5.38
C CYS A 155 6.61 -0.16 -4.65
N GLY A 156 6.66 -1.29 -5.38
CA GLY A 156 6.83 -2.61 -4.80
C GLY A 156 5.68 -2.98 -3.86
N ALA A 157 4.44 -2.64 -4.22
CA ALA A 157 3.28 -3.06 -3.45
C ALA A 157 3.18 -4.59 -3.40
N HIS A 158 2.64 -5.13 -2.31
CA HIS A 158 2.36 -6.57 -2.21
C HIS A 158 1.02 -6.95 -2.87
N ALA A 159 0.05 -6.02 -2.87
CA ALA A 159 -1.27 -6.30 -3.38
C ALA A 159 -1.96 -5.06 -3.95
N ILE A 160 -2.84 -5.27 -4.94
CA ILE A 160 -3.86 -4.32 -5.39
C ILE A 160 -5.21 -4.77 -4.84
N ILE A 161 -5.88 -3.89 -4.09
CA ILE A 161 -7.19 -4.16 -3.51
C ILE A 161 -8.28 -3.55 -4.39
N THR A 162 -9.10 -4.36 -5.05
CA THR A 162 -10.10 -3.88 -6.03
C THR A 162 -11.34 -4.75 -6.10
N HIS A 163 -12.50 -4.14 -6.39
CA HIS A 163 -13.71 -4.89 -6.76
C HIS A 163 -13.68 -5.34 -8.23
N ASN A 164 -12.86 -4.69 -9.07
CA ASN A 164 -12.79 -4.94 -10.52
C ASN A 164 -11.67 -5.92 -10.87
N VAL A 165 -11.62 -7.08 -10.22
CA VAL A 165 -10.56 -8.09 -10.41
C VAL A 165 -10.38 -8.51 -11.88
N LYS A 166 -11.43 -8.42 -12.70
CA LYS A 166 -11.37 -8.70 -14.14
C LYS A 166 -10.41 -7.78 -14.93
N HIS A 167 -10.14 -6.56 -14.43
CA HIS A 167 -9.21 -5.62 -15.04
C HIS A 167 -7.76 -5.90 -14.65
N PHE A 168 -7.54 -6.74 -13.64
CA PHE A 168 -6.25 -7.12 -13.09
C PHE A 168 -6.20 -8.65 -13.01
N ARG A 169 -6.21 -9.30 -14.17
CA ARG A 169 -6.20 -10.76 -14.20
C ARG A 169 -4.88 -11.28 -13.60
N PRO A 170 -4.86 -12.45 -12.94
CA PRO A 170 -3.66 -12.96 -12.29
C PRO A 170 -2.44 -13.01 -13.22
N GLU A 171 -2.65 -13.30 -14.51
CA GLU A 171 -1.57 -13.40 -15.50
C GLU A 171 -0.86 -12.06 -15.75
N THR A 172 -1.54 -10.93 -15.49
CA THR A 172 -0.96 -9.59 -15.67
C THR A 172 -0.20 -9.10 -14.44
N ALA A 173 -0.55 -9.60 -13.25
CA ALA A 173 0.02 -9.17 -11.98
C ALA A 173 1.11 -10.12 -11.46
N LYS A 174 0.97 -11.43 -11.69
CA LYS A 174 1.90 -12.48 -11.27
C LYS A 174 3.36 -12.27 -11.69
N PRO A 175 3.70 -11.73 -12.88
CA PRO A 175 5.09 -11.44 -13.25
C PRO A 175 5.79 -10.46 -12.30
N TYR A 176 5.03 -9.71 -11.51
CA TYR A 176 5.52 -8.69 -10.60
C TYR A 176 5.33 -9.05 -9.12
N ASP A 177 4.97 -10.31 -8.82
CA ASP A 177 4.69 -10.79 -7.44
C ASP A 177 3.61 -9.97 -6.71
N LEU A 178 2.61 -9.52 -7.47
CA LEU A 178 1.47 -8.73 -6.98
C LEU A 178 0.23 -9.60 -6.81
N ASP A 179 -0.33 -9.59 -5.60
CA ASP A 179 -1.64 -10.18 -5.33
C ASP A 179 -2.77 -9.24 -5.76
N ILE A 180 -3.84 -9.81 -6.32
CA ILE A 180 -5.06 -9.08 -6.63
C ILE A 180 -6.14 -9.58 -5.67
N LEU A 181 -6.51 -8.74 -4.72
CA LEU A 181 -7.45 -9.10 -3.66
C LEU A 181 -8.74 -8.31 -3.82
N THR A 182 -9.87 -8.98 -3.59
CA THR A 182 -11.09 -8.25 -3.30
C THR A 182 -10.99 -7.62 -1.90
N PRO A 183 -11.81 -6.62 -1.59
CA PRO A 183 -11.85 -6.09 -0.23
C PRO A 183 -12.28 -7.07 0.85
N ASP A 184 -13.11 -8.05 0.50
CA ASP A 184 -13.49 -9.12 1.43
C ASP A 184 -12.27 -9.99 1.73
N ASP A 185 -11.57 -10.46 0.69
CA ASP A 185 -10.36 -11.28 0.82
C ASP A 185 -9.29 -10.54 1.64
N PHE A 186 -9.09 -9.25 1.37
CA PHE A 186 -8.17 -8.42 2.13
C PHE A 186 -8.50 -8.42 3.62
N LEU A 187 -9.76 -8.21 3.98
CA LEU A 187 -10.18 -8.17 5.39
C LEU A 187 -10.15 -9.55 6.05
N VAL A 188 -10.42 -10.63 5.31
CA VAL A 188 -10.23 -12.01 5.77
C VAL A 188 -8.74 -12.26 6.06
N HIS A 189 -7.82 -11.82 5.19
CA HIS A 189 -6.39 -11.92 5.46
C HIS A 189 -6.00 -11.14 6.72
N GLN A 190 -6.54 -9.93 6.92
CA GLN A 190 -6.26 -9.14 8.13
C GLN A 190 -6.80 -9.82 9.39
N PHE A 191 -7.97 -10.47 9.30
CA PHE A 191 -8.54 -11.25 10.41
C PHE A 191 -7.60 -12.39 10.81
N HIS A 192 -7.07 -13.15 9.84
CA HIS A 192 -6.15 -14.24 10.13
C HIS A 192 -4.77 -13.75 10.58
N PHE A 193 -4.35 -12.55 10.17
CA PHE A 193 -3.12 -11.92 10.63
C PHE A 193 -3.20 -11.49 12.10
N ASN A 194 -4.23 -10.72 12.46
CA ASN A 194 -4.45 -10.29 13.84
C ASN A 194 -5.93 -9.97 14.09
N ASN A 195 -6.70 -10.97 14.52
CA ASN A 195 -8.14 -10.80 14.76
C ASN A 195 -8.45 -9.85 15.92
N GLU A 196 -7.61 -9.80 16.95
CA GLU A 196 -7.83 -8.99 18.15
C GLU A 196 -7.74 -7.51 17.78
N LEU A 197 -6.65 -7.13 17.10
CA LEU A 197 -6.46 -5.77 16.63
C LEU A 197 -7.52 -5.36 15.61
N LEU A 198 -7.94 -6.27 14.73
CA LEU A 198 -9.00 -5.98 13.77
C LEU A 198 -10.31 -5.65 14.48
N ARG A 199 -10.69 -6.46 15.48
CA ARG A 199 -11.88 -6.23 16.30
C ARG A 199 -11.79 -4.90 17.06
N GLU A 200 -10.64 -4.60 17.65
CA GLU A 200 -10.39 -3.33 18.35
C GLU A 200 -10.60 -2.13 17.42
N LYS A 201 -9.97 -2.14 16.24
CA LYS A 201 -10.11 -1.03 15.27
C LYS A 201 -11.54 -0.87 14.76
N LEU A 202 -12.26 -1.98 14.53
CA LEU A 202 -13.68 -1.94 14.15
C LEU A 202 -14.56 -1.39 15.27
N ALA A 203 -14.30 -1.76 16.53
CA ALA A 203 -15.01 -1.21 17.69
C ALA A 203 -14.74 0.30 17.84
N ALA A 204 -13.49 0.73 17.71
CA ALA A 204 -13.12 2.15 17.74
C ALA A 204 -13.78 2.94 16.60
N GLN A 205 -13.91 2.33 15.42
CA GLN A 205 -14.61 2.92 14.28
C GLN A 205 -16.12 3.05 14.54
N ALA A 206 -16.75 2.04 15.14
CA ALA A 206 -18.16 2.09 15.51
C ALA A 206 -18.41 3.22 16.54
N ALA A 207 -17.55 3.32 17.56
CA ALA A 207 -17.62 4.36 18.59
C ALA A 207 -17.48 5.77 17.99
N ALA A 208 -16.48 6.00 17.12
CA ALA A 208 -16.28 7.30 16.46
C ALA A 208 -17.48 7.72 15.59
N ARG A 209 -18.19 6.74 15.02
CA ARG A 209 -19.41 6.95 14.25
C ARG A 209 -20.68 6.99 15.10
N LYS A 210 -20.58 6.78 16.41
CA LYS A 210 -21.70 6.70 17.35
C LYS A 210 -22.74 5.65 16.93
N VAL A 211 -22.26 4.50 16.46
CA VAL A 211 -23.09 3.32 16.12
C VAL A 211 -22.59 2.09 16.89
N SER A 212 -23.42 1.06 17.03
CA SER A 212 -22.98 -0.22 17.60
C SER A 212 -22.02 -0.95 16.64
N LEU A 213 -21.20 -1.85 17.19
CA LEU A 213 -20.33 -2.71 16.38
C LEU A 213 -21.17 -3.56 15.42
N ASP A 214 -22.29 -4.14 15.88
CA ASP A 214 -23.17 -4.94 15.01
C ASP A 214 -23.73 -4.13 13.84
N ALA A 215 -24.16 -2.88 14.08
CA ALA A 215 -24.65 -2.02 13.01
C ALA A 215 -23.54 -1.64 12.01
N LEU A 216 -22.29 -1.57 12.46
CA LEU A 216 -21.14 -1.41 11.56
C LEU A 216 -20.89 -2.69 10.76
N LEU A 217 -20.93 -3.86 11.39
CA LEU A 217 -20.76 -5.16 10.72
C LEU A 217 -21.86 -5.43 9.70
N ASP A 218 -23.10 -5.04 9.96
CA ASP A 218 -24.21 -5.14 8.99
C ASP A 218 -23.96 -4.31 7.73
N ARG A 219 -23.36 -3.11 7.88
CA ARG A 219 -22.96 -2.28 6.73
C ARG A 219 -21.81 -2.91 5.97
N LEU A 220 -20.84 -3.49 6.69
CA LEU A 220 -19.67 -4.14 6.12
C LEU A 220 -20.05 -5.43 5.36
N GLN A 221 -21.08 -6.15 5.82
CA GLN A 221 -21.59 -7.40 5.22
C GLN A 221 -21.85 -7.29 3.72
N ARG A 222 -22.28 -6.10 3.24
CA ARG A 222 -22.53 -5.85 1.81
C ARG A 222 -21.27 -5.97 0.94
N PHE A 223 -20.10 -5.68 1.50
CA PHE A 223 -18.83 -5.59 0.76
C PHE A 223 -17.79 -6.59 1.23
N ALA A 224 -17.93 -7.14 2.43
CA ALA A 224 -17.03 -8.13 3.02
C ALA A 224 -17.78 -9.23 3.80
N PRO A 225 -18.64 -10.01 3.12
CA PRO A 225 -19.49 -11.00 3.76
C PRO A 225 -18.71 -12.13 4.45
N ASN A 226 -17.56 -12.56 3.90
CA ASN A 226 -16.77 -13.63 4.50
C ASN A 226 -16.06 -13.15 5.76
N CYS A 227 -15.49 -11.95 5.75
CA CYS A 227 -14.90 -11.37 6.96
C CYS A 227 -15.94 -11.22 8.08
N VAL A 228 -17.14 -10.69 7.78
CA VAL A 228 -18.19 -10.53 8.79
C VAL A 228 -18.63 -11.88 9.37
N ARG A 229 -18.67 -12.94 8.57
CA ARG A 229 -18.94 -14.31 9.05
C ARG A 229 -17.88 -14.83 10.03
N LEU A 230 -16.62 -14.40 9.90
CA LEU A 230 -15.55 -14.77 10.84
C LEU A 230 -15.58 -13.94 12.14
N LEU A 231 -16.13 -12.72 12.06
CA LEU A 231 -16.21 -11.80 13.19
C LEU A 231 -17.40 -12.10 14.12
N ARG A 232 -18.41 -12.81 13.64
CA ARG A 232 -19.58 -13.27 14.42
C ARG A 232 -19.34 -14.68 14.96
#